data_AF-A0A351LZF0-F1
#
_entry.id   AF-A0A351LZF0-F1
#
_cell.length_a   1.000
_cell.length_b   1.000
_cell.length_c   1.000
_cell.angle_alpha   90.00
_cell.angle_beta   90.00
_cell.angle_gamma   90.00
#
_symmetry.space_group_name_H-M   'P 1'
#
loop_
_entity.id
_entity.type
_entity.pdbx_description
1 polymer ?
#
loop_
_entity_poly.entity_id
_entity_poly.type
_entity_poly.pdbx_seq_one_letter_code
_entity_poly.pdbx_strand_id
1 'polypeptide(L)'
;MAKERVERDEEDLVRLYLTDIGQYPLLTKEGEVRLAQQIEAGVEARTALAEPVDSLAPARKRELKRNLKRGDDAQRTFVQSNLRLVVSIAKKYQASGLPLLDLIQEGNLGLMHAVEKFDWRKGFKFS
;
A
#
# COMPACT_ATOMS: atom_id res chain seq x y z
N MET A 1 -3.09 30.09 -22.70
CA MET A 1 -1.81 30.66 -22.22
C MET A 1 -1.43 30.21 -20.81
N ALA A 2 -2.17 30.56 -19.73
CA ALA A 2 -1.86 30.05 -18.37
C ALA A 2 -2.59 28.73 -18.04
N LYS A 3 -3.91 28.67 -18.26
CA LYS A 3 -4.75 27.48 -18.02
C LYS A 3 -4.27 26.25 -18.79
N GLU A 4 -3.99 26.43 -20.08
CA GLU A 4 -3.48 25.40 -20.98
C GLU A 4 -2.10 24.86 -20.59
N ARG A 5 -1.27 25.66 -19.91
CA ARG A 5 0.02 25.22 -19.39
C ARG A 5 -0.16 24.34 -18.14
N VAL A 6 -1.05 24.75 -17.24
CA VAL A 6 -1.41 23.99 -16.03
C VAL A 6 -2.01 22.63 -16.39
N GLU A 7 -2.93 22.59 -17.35
CA GLU A 7 -3.54 21.32 -17.82
C GLU A 7 -2.50 20.37 -18.42
N ARG A 8 -1.52 20.89 -19.18
CA ARG A 8 -0.41 20.09 -19.72
C ARG A 8 0.49 19.54 -18.61
N ASP A 9 0.85 20.37 -17.64
CA ASP A 9 1.67 19.95 -16.51
C ASP A 9 0.97 18.84 -15.69
N GLU A 10 -0.35 18.92 -15.51
CA GLU A 10 -1.14 17.89 -14.83
C GLU A 10 -1.19 16.57 -15.62
N GLU A 11 -1.39 16.63 -16.95
CA GLU A 11 -1.33 15.44 -17.80
C GLU A 11 0.02 14.73 -17.73
N ASP A 12 1.11 15.48 -17.69
CA ASP A 12 2.46 14.93 -17.58
C ASP A 12 2.69 14.27 -16.22
N LEU A 13 2.20 14.85 -15.12
CA LEU A 13 2.24 14.23 -13.79
C LEU A 13 1.44 12.93 -13.74
N VAL A 14 0.26 12.89 -14.35
CA VAL A 14 -0.54 11.66 -14.47
C VAL A 14 0.23 10.60 -15.24
N ARG A 15 0.87 10.94 -16.36
CA ARG A 15 1.67 9.98 -17.15
C ARG A 15 2.85 9.42 -16.37
N LEU A 16 3.57 10.27 -15.64
CA LEU A 16 4.69 9.86 -14.78
C LEU A 16 4.20 8.87 -13.72
N TYR A 17 3.10 9.19 -13.04
CA TYR A 17 2.50 8.32 -12.04
C TYR A 17 2.08 6.97 -12.62
N LEU A 18 1.36 6.95 -13.74
CA LEU A 18 0.92 5.72 -14.39
C LEU A 18 2.10 4.84 -14.83
N THR A 19 3.20 5.46 -15.27
CA THR A 19 4.43 4.77 -15.67
C THR A 19 5.11 4.10 -14.48
N ASP A 20 5.21 4.81 -13.34
CA ASP A 20 5.79 4.28 -12.10
C ASP A 20 4.99 3.09 -11.58
N ILE A 21 3.67 3.25 -11.40
CA ILE A 21 2.84 2.18 -10.84
C ILE A 21 2.72 0.95 -11.76
N GLY A 22 2.97 1.14 -13.06
CA GLY A 22 3.00 0.07 -14.05
C GLY A 22 4.17 -0.88 -13.87
N GLN A 23 5.23 -0.48 -13.16
CA GLN A 23 6.40 -1.32 -12.88
C GLN A 23 6.17 -2.34 -11.77
N TYR A 24 5.18 -2.12 -10.89
CA TYR A 24 4.91 -3.04 -9.79
C TYR A 24 4.12 -4.27 -10.28
N PRO A 25 4.61 -5.50 -10.03
CA PRO A 25 3.91 -6.72 -10.41
C PRO A 25 2.54 -6.86 -9.73
N LEU A 26 1.59 -7.47 -10.43
CA LEU A 26 0.30 -7.83 -9.82
C LEU A 26 0.46 -9.03 -8.91
N LEU A 27 -0.33 -9.08 -7.83
CA LEU A 27 -0.29 -10.19 -6.87
C LEU A 27 -1.21 -11.33 -7.29
N THR A 28 -0.72 -12.56 -7.08
CA THR A 28 -1.58 -13.75 -7.06
C THR A 28 -2.31 -13.84 -5.71
N LYS A 29 -3.31 -14.72 -5.62
CA LYS A 29 -4.03 -14.96 -4.36
C LYS A 29 -3.05 -15.38 -3.25
N GLU A 30 -2.15 -16.29 -3.58
CA GLU A 30 -1.11 -16.81 -2.68
C GLU A 30 -0.13 -15.71 -2.28
N GLY A 31 0.19 -14.80 -3.21
CA GLY A 31 0.98 -13.61 -2.94
C GLY A 31 0.34 -12.68 -1.92
N GLU A 32 -0.96 -12.42 -2.04
CA GLU A 32 -1.74 -11.63 -1.08
C GLU A 32 -1.71 -12.26 0.31
N VAL A 33 -1.96 -13.58 0.41
CA VAL A 33 -1.90 -14.31 1.69
C VAL A 33 -0.51 -14.19 2.34
N ARG A 34 0.56 -14.41 1.55
CA ARG A 34 1.93 -14.34 2.06
C ARG A 34 2.29 -12.96 2.59
N LEU A 35 1.92 -11.90 1.87
CA LEU A 35 2.18 -10.53 2.31
C LEU A 35 1.36 -10.19 3.56
N ALA A 36 0.08 -10.58 3.61
CA ALA A 36 -0.76 -10.36 4.77
C ALA A 36 -0.19 -11.02 6.05
N GLN A 37 0.33 -12.24 5.95
CA GLN A 37 1.00 -12.92 7.07
C GLN A 37 2.28 -12.20 7.52
N GLN A 38 3.06 -11.66 6.59
CA GLN A 38 4.26 -10.89 6.92
C GLN A 38 3.93 -9.57 7.62
N ILE A 39 2.86 -8.90 7.18
CA ILE A 39 2.34 -7.68 7.82
C ILE A 39 1.90 -8.00 9.25
N GLU A 40 1.10 -9.06 9.44
CA GLU A 40 0.63 -9.52 10.76
C GLU A 40 1.81 -9.79 11.72
N ALA A 41 2.82 -10.54 11.26
CA ALA A 41 4.04 -10.79 12.04
C ALA A 41 4.84 -9.51 12.36
N GLY A 42 4.82 -8.52 11.46
CA GLY A 42 5.43 -7.21 11.68
C GLY A 42 4.69 -6.38 12.73
N VAL A 43 3.36 -6.42 12.73
CA VAL A 43 2.51 -5.76 13.74
C VAL A 43 2.73 -6.39 15.11
N GLU A 44 2.73 -7.73 15.20
CA GLU A 44 3.07 -8.43 16.44
C GLU A 44 4.47 -8.05 16.96
N ALA A 45 5.43 -7.95 16.05
CA ALA A 45 6.80 -7.56 16.40
C ALA A 45 6.90 -6.10 16.88
N ARG A 46 6.10 -5.20 16.31
CA ARG A 46 5.98 -3.80 16.75
C ARG A 46 5.45 -3.73 18.17
N THR A 47 4.37 -4.45 18.46
CA THR A 47 3.76 -4.52 19.80
C THR A 47 4.74 -5.08 20.82
N ALA A 48 5.41 -6.20 20.50
CA ALA A 48 6.39 -6.82 21.40
C ALA A 48 7.63 -5.94 21.65
N LEU A 49 8.01 -5.06 20.72
CA LEU A 49 9.12 -4.12 20.91
C LEU A 49 8.72 -2.87 21.70
N ALA A 50 7.42 -2.57 21.83
CA ALA A 50 6.92 -1.46 22.64
C ALA A 50 6.86 -1.82 24.14
N GLU A 51 6.87 -3.11 24.48
CA GLU A 51 6.96 -3.57 25.86
C GLU A 51 8.37 -3.31 26.46
N PRO A 52 8.48 -3.08 27.80
CA PRO A 52 9.73 -2.70 28.44
C PRO A 52 10.91 -3.65 28.16
N VAL A 53 12.02 -3.06 27.70
CA VAL A 53 13.18 -3.71 27.08
C VAL A 53 13.98 -4.65 28.01
N ASP A 54 13.87 -4.47 29.33
CA ASP A 54 14.61 -5.27 30.33
C ASP A 54 14.20 -6.76 30.33
N SER A 55 13.11 -7.10 29.63
CA SER A 55 12.56 -8.46 29.54
C SER A 55 13.02 -9.27 28.31
N LEU A 56 13.69 -8.64 27.33
CA LEU A 56 13.95 -9.29 26.03
C LEU A 56 15.42 -9.68 25.85
N ALA A 57 15.65 -10.97 25.64
CA ALA A 57 16.96 -11.48 25.21
C ALA A 57 17.43 -10.79 23.91
N PRO A 58 18.73 -10.47 23.74
CA PRO A 58 19.24 -9.80 22.54
C PRO A 58 18.90 -10.54 21.23
N ALA A 59 18.85 -11.87 21.26
CA ALA A 59 18.45 -12.68 20.12
C ALA A 59 16.99 -12.41 19.72
N ARG A 60 16.08 -12.35 20.70
CA ARG A 60 14.66 -12.05 20.47
C ARG A 60 14.49 -10.64 19.93
N LYS A 61 15.17 -9.65 20.50
CA LYS A 61 15.12 -8.26 20.00
C LYS A 61 15.57 -8.15 18.53
N ARG A 62 16.61 -8.89 18.12
CA ARG A 62 17.05 -8.93 16.71
C ARG A 62 16.01 -9.56 15.80
N GLU A 63 15.36 -10.62 16.25
CA GLU A 63 14.29 -11.29 15.50
C GLU A 63 13.08 -10.37 15.30
N LEU A 64 12.60 -9.72 16.36
CA LEU A 64 11.49 -8.78 16.28
C LEU A 64 11.79 -7.64 15.30
N LYS A 65 13.00 -7.07 15.34
CA LYS A 65 13.41 -6.03 14.36
C LYS A 65 13.39 -6.53 12.92
N ARG A 66 13.74 -7.80 12.66
CA ARG A 66 13.66 -8.38 11.31
C ARG A 66 12.20 -8.56 10.87
N ASN A 67 11.33 -9.03 11.76
CA ASN A 67 9.91 -9.19 11.46
C ASN A 67 9.23 -7.85 11.21
N LEU A 68 9.55 -6.83 12.01
CA LEU A 68 9.07 -5.46 11.81
C LEU A 68 9.43 -4.95 10.41
N LYS A 69 10.72 -5.03 10.03
CA LYS A 69 11.17 -4.61 8.71
C LYS A 69 10.47 -5.38 7.58
N ARG A 70 10.34 -6.70 7.73
CA ARG A 70 9.66 -7.56 6.75
C ARG A 70 8.18 -7.20 6.61
N GLY A 71 7.50 -6.88 7.70
CA GLY A 71 6.11 -6.44 7.68
C GLY A 71 5.95 -5.09 6.99
N ASP A 72 6.81 -4.12 7.29
CA ASP A 72 6.79 -2.80 6.64
C ASP A 72 7.05 -2.93 5.12
N ASP A 73 8.04 -3.74 4.72
CA ASP A 73 8.36 -4.01 3.31
C ASP A 73 7.19 -4.76 2.61
N ALA A 74 6.52 -5.67 3.31
CA ALA A 74 5.36 -6.40 2.82
C ALA A 74 4.14 -5.48 2.62
N GLN A 75 3.85 -4.59 3.57
CA GLN A 75 2.77 -3.59 3.46
C GLN A 75 3.00 -2.69 2.26
N ARG A 76 4.23 -2.18 2.10
CA ARG A 76 4.61 -1.36 0.95
C ARG A 76 4.38 -2.11 -0.37
N THR A 77 4.85 -3.36 -0.46
CA THR A 77 4.71 -4.19 -1.65
C THR A 77 3.23 -4.45 -1.95
N PHE A 78 2.41 -4.72 -0.93
CA PHE A 78 0.99 -5.00 -1.09
C PHE A 78 0.22 -3.78 -1.60
N VAL A 79 0.48 -2.60 -1.05
CA VAL A 79 -0.09 -1.34 -1.53
C VAL A 79 0.35 -1.05 -2.97
N GLN A 80 1.66 -1.11 -3.25
CA GLN A 80 2.22 -0.82 -4.58
C GLN A 80 1.63 -1.69 -5.69
N SER A 81 1.43 -2.99 -5.39
CA SER A 81 0.87 -3.94 -6.35
C SER A 81 -0.61 -3.68 -6.67
N ASN A 82 -1.30 -2.86 -5.87
CA ASN A 82 -2.72 -2.53 -6.01
C ASN A 82 -3.00 -1.07 -6.42
N LEU A 83 -1.97 -0.24 -6.65
CA LEU A 83 -2.17 1.16 -7.08
C LEU A 83 -2.95 1.27 -8.40
N ARG A 84 -2.81 0.28 -9.29
CA ARG A 84 -3.57 0.21 -10.55
C ARG A 84 -5.08 0.06 -10.34
N LEU A 85 -5.49 -0.63 -9.27
CA LEU A 85 -6.90 -0.75 -8.90
C LEU A 85 -7.47 0.62 -8.54
N VAL A 86 -6.74 1.40 -7.73
CA VAL A 86 -7.14 2.77 -7.34
C VAL A 86 -7.38 3.63 -8.57
N VAL A 87 -6.44 3.65 -9.52
CA VAL A 87 -6.59 4.39 -10.78
C VAL A 87 -7.84 3.94 -11.55
N SER A 88 -8.08 2.63 -11.65
CA SER A 88 -9.23 2.08 -12.39
C SER A 88 -10.58 2.50 -11.78
N ILE A 89 -10.63 2.70 -10.46
CA ILE A 89 -11.79 3.18 -9.73
C ILE A 89 -11.90 4.70 -9.87
N ALA A 90 -10.82 5.44 -9.61
CA ALA A 90 -10.79 6.91 -9.66
C ALA A 90 -11.21 7.47 -11.03
N LYS A 91 -10.84 6.80 -12.14
CA LYS A 91 -11.29 7.17 -13.50
C LYS A 91 -12.82 7.22 -13.65
N LYS A 92 -13.56 6.39 -12.90
CA LYS A 92 -15.04 6.40 -12.93
C LYS A 92 -15.65 7.65 -12.28
N TYR A 93 -14.87 8.35 -11.45
CA TYR A 93 -15.30 9.53 -10.70
C TYR A 93 -14.82 10.85 -11.31
N GLN A 94 -14.16 10.86 -12.48
CA GLN A 94 -13.67 12.10 -13.11
C GLN A 94 -14.79 13.10 -13.45
N ALA A 95 -16.03 12.64 -13.63
CA ALA A 95 -17.18 13.52 -13.85
C ALA A 95 -17.57 14.36 -12.62
N SER A 96 -16.95 14.11 -11.45
CA SER A 96 -17.22 14.85 -10.21
C SER A 96 -16.62 16.27 -10.17
N GLY A 97 -15.77 16.63 -11.14
CA GLY A 97 -15.12 17.95 -11.21
C GLY A 97 -13.86 18.08 -10.36
N LEU A 98 -13.42 17.01 -9.68
CA LEU A 98 -12.13 16.94 -8.99
C LEU A 98 -11.00 16.49 -9.94
N PRO A 99 -9.77 17.02 -9.79
CA PRO A 99 -8.58 16.52 -10.47
C PRO A 99 -8.40 15.02 -10.29
N LEU A 100 -7.94 14.32 -11.32
CA LEU A 100 -7.75 12.86 -11.26
C LEU A 100 -6.73 12.47 -10.19
N LEU A 101 -5.66 13.25 -10.05
CA LEU A 101 -4.63 12.98 -9.05
C LEU A 101 -5.21 13.05 -7.63
N ASP A 102 -6.09 14.02 -7.34
CA ASP A 102 -6.70 14.13 -6.02
C ASP A 102 -7.57 12.90 -5.70
N LEU A 103 -8.38 12.44 -6.66
CA LEU A 103 -9.17 11.21 -6.52
C LEU A 103 -8.28 9.98 -6.29
N ILE A 104 -7.13 9.91 -6.98
CA ILE A 104 -6.15 8.83 -6.80
C ILE A 104 -5.55 8.89 -5.39
N GLN A 105 -5.20 10.08 -4.90
CA GLN A 105 -4.59 10.24 -3.57
C GLN A 105 -5.56 9.78 -2.47
N GLU A 106 -6.82 10.20 -2.52
CA GLU A 106 -7.85 9.72 -1.59
C GLU A 106 -8.04 8.19 -1.69
N GLY A 107 -8.08 7.66 -2.92
CA GLY A 107 -8.16 6.22 -3.13
C GLY A 107 -6.96 5.45 -2.58
N ASN A 108 -5.75 6.03 -2.65
CA ASN A 108 -4.53 5.44 -2.09
C ASN A 108 -4.57 5.42 -0.55
N LEU A 109 -5.14 6.45 0.10
CA LEU A 109 -5.39 6.45 1.55
C LEU A 109 -6.35 5.32 1.94
N GLY A 110 -7.42 5.13 1.17
CA GLY A 110 -8.36 4.02 1.36
C GLY A 110 -7.72 2.65 1.14
N LEU A 111 -6.86 2.53 0.12
CA LEU A 111 -6.12 1.31 -0.17
C LEU A 111 -5.19 0.92 1.00
N MET A 112 -4.44 1.87 1.56
CA MET A 112 -3.56 1.61 2.71
C MET A 112 -4.36 1.06 3.90
N HIS A 113 -5.50 1.68 4.23
CA HIS A 113 -6.39 1.19 5.28
C HIS A 113 -6.98 -0.19 4.97
N ALA A 114 -7.31 -0.47 3.71
CA ALA A 114 -7.82 -1.77 3.30
C ALA A 114 -6.75 -2.86 3.47
N VAL A 115 -5.49 -2.57 3.13
CA VAL A 115 -4.36 -3.49 3.33
C VAL A 115 -4.13 -3.77 4.82
N GLU A 116 -4.18 -2.76 5.68
CA GLU A 116 -4.04 -2.92 7.14
C GLU A 116 -5.11 -3.82 7.76
N LYS A 117 -6.32 -3.81 7.20
CA LYS A 117 -7.48 -4.56 7.70
C LYS A 117 -7.75 -5.86 6.94
N PHE A 118 -6.92 -6.21 5.96
CA PHE A 118 -7.17 -7.35 5.10
C PHE A 118 -7.05 -8.66 5.89
N ASP A 119 -8.12 -9.46 5.88
CA ASP A 119 -8.16 -10.76 6.54
C ASP A 119 -8.13 -11.89 5.50
N TRP A 120 -6.93 -12.42 5.29
CA TRP A 120 -6.67 -13.50 4.35
C TRP A 120 -7.38 -14.82 4.71
N ARG A 121 -7.78 -15.00 5.98
CA ARG A 121 -8.43 -16.23 6.47
C ARG A 121 -9.87 -16.37 5.96
N LYS A 122 -10.49 -15.26 5.55
CA LYS A 122 -11.84 -15.26 4.95
C LYS A 122 -11.87 -15.87 3.54
N GLY A 123 -10.71 -16.09 2.93
CA GLY A 123 -10.59 -16.77 1.63
C GLY A 123 -10.99 -15.92 0.41
N PHE A 124 -11.36 -14.66 0.61
CA PHE A 124 -11.63 -13.70 -0.47
C PHE A 124 -10.32 -13.14 -1.03
N LYS A 125 -10.37 -12.79 -2.33
CA LYS A 125 -9.36 -11.97 -3.00
C LYS A 125 -9.38 -10.56 -2.43
N PHE A 126 -8.23 -9.88 -2.44
CA PHE A 126 -8.15 -8.49 -2.01
C PHE A 126 -8.98 -7.54 -2.90
N SER A 127 -8.99 -7.80 -4.22
CA SER A 127 -9.72 -7.04 -5.25
C SER A 127 -10.92 -7.80 -5.80
#